data_AF-A0A820IZJ9-F1
#
_entry.id   AF-A0A820IZJ9-F1
#
_cell.length_a   1.000
_cell.length_b   1.000
_cell.length_c   1.000
_cell.angle_alpha   90.00
_cell.angle_beta   90.00
_cell.angle_gamma   90.00
#
_symmetry.space_group_name_H-M   'P 1'
#
loop_
_entity.id
_entity.type
_entity.pdbx_description
1 polymer ?
#
loop_
_entity_poly.entity_id
_entity_poly.type
_entity_poly.pdbx_seq_one_letter_code
_entity_poly.pdbx_strand_id
1 'polypeptide(L)'
;ISETSFLQPENSRSYKKCFLLLANNYSFLIFNIDPVPVVLLVVEGGPNTVRTVHEAVVENNIPAVFLEGTGRCCDLFAKAFHLYNEYRRNIESDDETSI
;
A
#
# COMPACT_ATOMS: atom_id res chain seq x y z
N ILE A 1 -19.04 -26.03 21.40
CA ILE A 1 -18.67 -25.90 19.98
C ILE A 1 -18.84 -24.43 19.65
N SER A 2 -17.93 -23.47 19.88
CA SER A 2 -16.46 -23.44 19.86
C SER A 2 -15.86 -23.99 18.57
N GLU A 3 -15.74 -23.13 17.56
CA GLU A 3 -14.83 -23.22 16.41
C GLU A 3 -14.74 -21.79 15.81
N THR A 4 -13.65 -21.06 16.10
CA THR A 4 -12.39 -20.95 15.31
C THR A 4 -12.47 -19.86 14.25
N SER A 5 -12.04 -18.64 14.61
CA SER A 5 -10.72 -18.08 14.24
C SER A 5 -10.65 -17.60 12.80
N PHE A 6 -11.18 -16.39 12.55
CA PHE A 6 -10.89 -15.63 11.34
C PHE A 6 -9.68 -14.72 11.61
N LEU A 7 -8.55 -15.20 11.10
CA LEU A 7 -7.25 -14.56 10.85
C LEU A 7 -7.07 -13.11 11.30
N GLN A 8 -6.10 -12.92 12.21
CA GLN A 8 -5.48 -11.64 12.54
C GLN A 8 -4.68 -11.12 11.33
N PRO A 9 -4.81 -9.84 10.92
CA PRO A 9 -3.71 -9.15 10.30
C PRO A 9 -2.92 -8.42 11.39
N GLU A 10 -1.87 -9.12 11.83
CA GLU A 10 -0.63 -8.59 12.36
C GLU A 10 -0.07 -7.54 11.37
N ASN A 11 -0.57 -6.31 11.41
CA ASN A 11 0.12 -5.16 10.81
C ASN A 11 -0.25 -3.86 11.52
N SER A 12 -0.10 -3.91 12.85
CA SER A 12 -0.12 -2.75 13.73
C SER A 12 1.17 -1.93 13.53
N ARG A 13 1.29 -1.08 12.50
CA ARG A 13 2.48 -0.22 12.43
C ARG A 13 2.43 1.20 11.86
N SER A 14 1.32 1.77 11.40
CA SER A 14 1.36 3.23 11.14
C SER A 14 0.02 3.96 11.03
N TYR A 15 -0.96 3.62 11.86
CA TYR A 15 -1.99 4.62 12.18
C TYR A 15 -1.56 5.25 13.50
N LYS A 16 -0.99 6.46 13.44
CA LYS A 16 -0.67 7.26 14.62
C LYS A 16 -1.94 7.35 15.46
N LYS A 17 -2.02 6.54 16.52
CA LYS A 17 -3.04 6.66 17.56
C LYS A 17 -2.92 8.08 18.10
N CYS A 18 -3.83 8.96 17.71
CA CYS A 18 -3.99 10.28 18.32
C CYS A 18 -4.37 10.05 19.79
N PHE A 19 -3.38 10.02 20.67
CA PHE A 19 -3.56 9.91 22.10
C PHE A 19 -3.66 11.33 22.67
N LEU A 20 -4.88 11.87 22.76
CA LEU A 20 -5.11 13.11 23.50
C LEU A 20 -5.28 12.75 24.97
N LEU A 21 -4.22 12.87 25.77
CA LEU A 21 -4.29 12.80 27.23
C LEU A 21 -4.77 14.15 27.76
N LEU A 22 -6.07 14.27 28.03
CA LEU A 22 -6.57 15.27 28.96
C LEU A 22 -6.71 14.61 30.33
N ALA A 23 -5.68 14.78 31.16
CA ALA A 23 -5.76 14.46 32.57
C ALA A 23 -6.59 15.54 33.27
N ASN A 24 -7.83 15.20 33.65
CA ASN A 24 -8.40 15.41 34.99
C ASN A 24 -9.91 15.17 34.96
N ASN A 25 -10.30 13.98 35.43
CA ASN A 25 -11.66 13.53 35.72
C ASN A 25 -12.66 13.50 34.54
N TYR A 26 -13.33 12.35 34.43
CA TYR A 26 -14.42 11.97 33.51
C TYR A 26 -14.05 11.28 32.19
N SER A 27 -14.34 9.97 32.20
CA SER A 27 -14.71 9.10 31.08
C SER A 27 -13.80 9.08 29.84
N PHE A 28 -13.08 7.97 29.72
CA PHE A 28 -12.34 7.52 28.54
C PHE A 28 -13.28 7.34 27.34
N LEU A 29 -13.58 8.44 26.63
CA LEU A 29 -14.28 8.42 25.35
C LEU A 29 -13.27 8.10 24.24
N ILE A 30 -13.15 6.82 23.89
CA ILE A 30 -12.51 6.42 22.63
C ILE A 30 -13.44 6.89 21.50
N PHE A 31 -13.14 8.02 20.87
CA PHE A 31 -13.69 8.29 19.55
C PHE A 31 -13.11 7.23 18.59
N ASN A 32 -13.93 6.28 18.15
CA ASN A 32 -13.66 5.50 16.95
C ASN A 32 -13.79 6.46 15.76
N ILE A 33 -12.72 7.19 15.48
CA ILE A 33 -12.59 7.94 14.24
C ILE A 33 -11.99 6.95 13.25
N ASP A 34 -12.80 6.49 12.29
CA ASP A 34 -12.27 5.69 11.20
C ASP A 34 -11.18 6.50 10.47
N PRO A 35 -10.00 5.91 10.22
CA PRO A 35 -8.92 6.61 9.55
C PRO A 35 -9.37 7.01 8.14
N VAL A 36 -9.13 8.28 7.78
CA VAL A 36 -9.43 8.77 6.42
C VAL A 36 -8.47 8.09 5.45
N PRO A 37 -8.96 7.41 4.38
CA PRO A 37 -8.09 6.75 3.41
C PRO A 37 -7.33 7.78 2.58
N VAL A 38 -6.05 7.50 2.32
CA VAL A 38 -5.16 8.35 1.51
C VAL A 38 -4.56 7.51 0.39
N VAL A 39 -4.48 8.09 -0.80
CA VAL A 39 -3.90 7.48 -2.01
C VAL A 39 -2.97 8.50 -2.67
N LEU A 40 -1.83 8.05 -3.18
CA LEU A 40 -0.90 8.87 -3.96
C LEU A 40 -1.18 8.72 -5.45
N LEU A 41 -1.54 9.80 -6.15
CA LEU A 41 -1.66 9.83 -7.61
C LEU A 41 -0.38 10.42 -8.23
N VAL A 42 0.27 9.68 -9.13
CA VAL A 42 1.48 10.10 -9.83
C VAL A 42 1.15 10.32 -11.31
N VAL A 43 1.40 11.53 -11.80
CA VAL A 43 1.13 11.95 -13.18
C VAL A 43 2.42 12.10 -13.97
N GLU A 44 3.35 12.95 -13.53
CA GLU A 44 4.68 13.04 -14.11
C GLU A 44 5.72 13.00 -12.98
N GLY A 45 7.00 12.87 -13.33
CA GLY A 45 8.04 12.89 -12.32
C GLY A 45 9.41 12.50 -12.84
N GLY A 46 10.38 12.68 -11.96
CA GLY A 46 11.76 12.24 -12.14
C GLY A 46 12.24 11.41 -10.96
N PRO A 47 13.56 11.27 -10.77
CA PRO A 47 14.14 10.44 -9.70
C PRO A 47 13.66 10.81 -8.29
N ASN A 48 13.42 12.10 -8.01
CA ASN A 48 12.88 12.53 -6.72
C ASN A 48 11.46 12.03 -6.49
N THR A 49 10.64 11.92 -7.54
CA THR A 49 9.29 11.36 -7.46
C THR A 49 9.33 9.87 -7.13
N VAL A 50 10.30 9.13 -7.70
CA VAL A 50 10.53 7.72 -7.36
C VAL A 50 10.83 7.55 -5.87
N ARG A 51 11.66 8.45 -5.31
CA ARG A 51 11.94 8.47 -3.87
C ARG A 51 10.68 8.75 -3.05
N THR A 52 9.89 9.74 -3.41
CA THR A 52 8.62 10.04 -2.72
C THR A 52 7.64 8.87 -2.77
N VAL A 53 7.55 8.21 -3.93
CA VAL A 53 6.74 6.99 -4.11
C VAL A 53 7.24 5.88 -3.20
N HIS A 54 8.55 5.67 -3.12
CA HIS A 54 9.13 4.67 -2.22
C HIS A 54 8.79 4.97 -0.75
N GLU A 55 9.01 6.19 -0.29
CA GLU A 55 8.66 6.61 1.07
C GLU A 55 7.15 6.45 1.33
N ALA A 56 6.29 6.79 0.37
CA ALA A 56 4.83 6.64 0.51
C ALA A 56 4.39 5.17 0.60
N VAL A 57 4.82 4.34 -0.35
CA VAL A 57 4.34 2.96 -0.48
C VAL A 57 5.01 2.04 0.55
N VAL A 58 6.33 2.11 0.68
CA VAL A 58 7.12 1.16 1.50
C VAL A 58 7.11 1.56 2.97
N GLU A 59 7.31 2.85 3.27
CA GLU A 59 7.46 3.30 4.67
C GLU A 59 6.11 3.66 5.29
N ASN A 60 5.18 4.23 4.51
CA ASN A 60 3.92 4.76 5.02
C ASN A 60 2.69 3.91 4.66
N ASN A 61 2.83 2.82 3.90
CA ASN A 61 1.73 1.96 3.44
C ASN A 61 0.62 2.73 2.70
N ILE A 62 0.99 3.79 1.99
CA ILE A 62 0.06 4.57 1.17
C ILE A 62 0.05 3.97 -0.25
N PRO A 63 -1.08 3.48 -0.76
CA PRO A 63 -1.15 2.96 -2.12
C PRO A 63 -0.90 4.06 -3.14
N ALA A 64 -0.19 3.74 -4.22
CA ALA A 64 0.12 4.65 -5.30
C ALA A 64 -0.54 4.21 -6.61
N VAL A 65 -1.09 5.18 -7.35
CA VAL A 65 -1.67 5.03 -8.68
C VAL A 65 -0.80 5.78 -9.68
N PHE A 66 -0.36 5.08 -10.72
CA PHE A 66 0.45 5.64 -11.80
C PHE A 66 -0.38 5.74 -13.07
N LEU A 67 -0.22 6.84 -13.81
CA LEU A 67 -0.85 7.03 -15.11
C LEU A 67 0.15 6.69 -16.23
N GLU A 68 -0.15 5.66 -17.02
CA GLU A 68 0.69 5.28 -18.15
C GLU A 68 0.59 6.32 -19.29
N GLY A 69 1.72 6.69 -19.89
CA GLY A 69 1.82 7.63 -21.00
C GLY A 69 1.91 9.10 -20.60
N THR A 70 1.96 9.42 -19.30
CA THR A 70 1.92 10.80 -18.80
C THR A 70 3.27 11.37 -18.39
N GLY A 71 4.32 10.54 -18.30
CA GLY A 71 5.65 11.04 -17.96
C GLY A 71 6.69 9.99 -17.59
N ARG A 72 7.96 10.41 -17.56
CA ARG A 72 9.14 9.54 -17.39
C ARG A 72 9.06 8.58 -16.19
N CYS A 73 8.66 9.07 -15.02
CA CYS A 73 8.51 8.23 -13.83
C CYS A 73 7.39 7.20 -14.02
N CYS A 74 6.21 7.64 -14.45
CA CYS A 74 5.05 6.76 -14.60
C CYS A 74 5.26 5.72 -15.70
N ASP A 75 5.86 6.10 -16.83
CA ASP A 75 6.16 5.21 -17.94
C ASP A 75 7.19 4.15 -17.57
N LEU A 76 8.17 4.52 -16.72
CA LEU A 76 9.13 3.58 -16.17
C LEU A 76 8.43 2.51 -15.32
N PHE A 77 7.55 2.91 -14.40
CA PHE A 77 6.79 1.99 -13.56
C PHE A 77 5.81 1.15 -14.37
N ALA A 78 5.11 1.74 -15.34
CA ALA A 78 4.22 1.01 -16.25
C ALA A 78 5.00 -0.05 -17.04
N LYS A 79 6.15 0.31 -17.61
CA LYS A 79 7.00 -0.63 -18.33
C LYS A 79 7.49 -1.77 -17.43
N ALA A 80 7.92 -1.45 -16.20
CA ALA A 80 8.34 -2.46 -15.23
C ALA A 80 7.19 -3.42 -14.85
N PHE A 81 5.98 -2.88 -14.65
CA PHE A 81 4.78 -3.67 -14.36
C PHE A 81 4.43 -4.63 -15.51
N HIS A 82 4.46 -4.15 -16.75
CA HIS A 82 4.21 -4.99 -17.93
C HIS A 82 5.25 -6.10 -18.08
N LEU A 83 6.54 -5.78 -17.91
CA LEU A 83 7.62 -6.77 -17.96
C LEU A 83 7.49 -7.83 -16.85
N TYR A 84 7.15 -7.41 -15.63
CA TYR A 84 6.92 -8.32 -14.51
C TYR A 84 5.76 -9.28 -14.80
N ASN A 85 4.64 -8.75 -15.32
CA ASN A 85 3.47 -9.57 -15.63
C ASN A 85 3.70 -10.52 -16.81
N GLU A 86 4.48 -10.10 -17.81
CA GLU A 86 4.90 -10.96 -18.91
C GLU A 86 5.76 -12.13 -18.40
N TYR A 87 6.77 -11.83 -17.59
CA TYR A 87 7.61 -12.83 -16.95
C TYR A 87 6.80 -13.80 -16.08
N ARG A 88 5.88 -13.26 -15.27
CA ARG A 88 5.02 -14.06 -14.38
C ARG A 88 4.16 -15.06 -15.15
N ARG A 89 3.58 -14.65 -16.29
CA ARG A 89 2.78 -15.52 -17.14
C ARG A 89 3.61 -16.64 -17.78
N ASN A 90 4.83 -16.33 -18.19
CA ASN A 90 5.71 -17.32 -18.82
C ASN A 90 6.13 -18.43 -17.83
N ILE A 91 6.36 -18.08 -16.55
CA ILE A 91 6.63 -19.08 -15.50
C ILE A 91 5.43 -20.02 -15.33
N GLU A 92 4.21 -19.47 -15.23
CA GLU A 92 3.00 -20.27 -15.03
C GLU A 92 2.76 -21.26 -16.20
N SER A 93 3.10 -20.90 -17.44
CA SER A 93 2.98 -21.80 -18.59
C SER A 93 4.01 -22.93 -18.62
N ASP A 94 5.20 -22.71 -18.05
CA ASP A 94 6.25 -23.73 -18.01
C ASP A 94 5.92 -24.84 -16.99
N ASP A 95 5.25 -24.47 -15.89
CA ASP A 95 4.79 -25.40 -14.85
C ASP A 95 3.65 -26.32 -15.35
N GLU A 96 2.76 -25.81 -16.21
CA GLU A 96 1.65 -26.61 -16.80
C GLU A 96 2.13 -27.63 -17.84
N THR A 97 3.27 -27.38 -18.49
CA THR A 97 3.82 -28.25 -19.55
C THR A 97 4.71 -29.37 -18.98
N SER A 98 4.95 -29.37 -17.67
CA SER A 98 5.83 -30.33 -16.97
C SER A 98 5.10 -31.57 -16.42
N ILE A 99 3.84 -31.81 -16.82
CA ILE A 99 3.01 -32.96 -16.42
C ILE A 99 2.81 -33.94 -17.58
#